data_AF-A0A2B4RTE3-F1
#
_entry.id   AF-A0A2B4RTE3-F1
#
_cell.length_a   1.000
_cell.length_b   1.000
_cell.length_c   1.000
_cell.angle_alpha   90.00
_cell.angle_beta   90.00
_cell.angle_gamma   90.00
#
_symmetry.space_group_name_H-M   'P 1'
#
loop_
_entity.id
_entity.type
_entity.pdbx_description
1 polymer ?
#
loop_
_entity_poly.entity_id
_entity_poly.type
_entity_poly.pdbx_seq_one_letter_code
_entity_poly.pdbx_strand_id
1 'polypeptide(L)'
;MKAMGRYIPTVLAFFICLCFLGIAKGQEATEGIVDGCGHESGILPGEDGFIITLEVLSGVPDPQWTIQQNDSRFSEVQNLYRDAEKHSPEEAPAKLGYEGFLVEEVRNGQCQPLVLIVGPKTQQLQLLLLQTSPPNKIPTSLNHIVKEEIRSGNVKAEKRSRVKRYAPPYNPSKWNRSVRRILRNNCYNYASTKRTNTFAQPGRATNRPLPRLFTGADARRSSESDGCVFVTAETNMSAPSGDEHLVALFVSASK
;
A
#
# COMPACT_ATOMS: atom_id res chain seq x y z
N MET A 1 -48.76 18.14 -34.12
CA MET A 1 -47.42 18.04 -33.54
C MET A 1 -47.49 18.27 -32.03
N LYS A 2 -47.34 17.21 -31.23
CA LYS A 2 -47.00 17.25 -29.80
C LYS A 2 -46.33 15.91 -29.49
N ALA A 3 -45.02 15.94 -29.25
CA ALA A 3 -44.24 14.77 -28.88
C ALA A 3 -44.49 14.47 -27.39
N MET A 4 -45.00 13.27 -27.08
CA MET A 4 -45.03 12.75 -25.72
C MET A 4 -43.73 11.96 -25.50
N GLY A 5 -42.83 12.50 -24.68
CA GLY A 5 -41.67 11.78 -24.18
C GLY A 5 -42.10 10.67 -23.22
N ARG A 6 -41.81 9.42 -23.57
CA ARG A 6 -41.94 8.27 -22.67
C ARG A 6 -40.79 8.31 -21.68
N TYR A 7 -41.12 8.56 -20.40
CA TYR A 7 -40.26 8.23 -19.27
C TYR A 7 -40.13 6.71 -19.18
N ILE A 8 -38.90 6.17 -19.24
CA ILE A 8 -38.61 4.75 -19.03
C ILE A 8 -37.70 4.66 -17.79
N PRO A 9 -38.06 3.88 -16.75
CA PRO A 9 -37.26 3.80 -15.55
C PRO A 9 -35.95 3.02 -15.82
N THR A 10 -34.83 3.67 -15.58
CA THR A 10 -33.49 3.07 -15.56
C THR A 10 -33.40 2.14 -14.34
N VAL A 11 -33.54 0.83 -14.54
CA VAL A 11 -33.24 -0.15 -13.49
C VAL A 11 -31.72 -0.29 -13.41
N LEU A 12 -31.13 0.41 -12.44
CA LEU A 12 -29.71 0.32 -12.08
C LEU A 12 -29.52 -0.96 -11.24
N ALA A 13 -29.21 -2.08 -11.90
CA ALA A 13 -28.92 -3.33 -11.21
C ALA A 13 -27.45 -3.37 -10.79
N PHE A 14 -27.19 -3.11 -9.50
CA PHE A 14 -25.88 -3.30 -8.88
C PHE A 14 -25.63 -4.79 -8.64
N PHE A 15 -24.74 -5.39 -9.42
CA PHE A 15 -24.18 -6.71 -9.12
C PHE A 15 -22.71 -6.53 -8.73
N ILE A 16 -22.42 -6.63 -7.43
CA ILE A 16 -21.06 -6.63 -6.88
C ILE A 16 -20.66 -8.10 -6.71
N CYS A 17 -19.65 -8.55 -7.47
CA CYS A 17 -19.12 -9.91 -7.38
C CYS A 17 -17.76 -9.91 -6.66
N LEU A 18 -17.68 -10.66 -5.56
CA LEU A 18 -16.52 -10.83 -4.68
C LEU A 18 -15.80 -12.17 -4.93
N CYS A 19 -14.51 -12.26 -4.60
CA CYS A 19 -13.61 -13.35 -4.96
C CYS A 19 -12.72 -13.78 -3.77
N PHE A 20 -12.90 -14.96 -3.14
CA PHE A 20 -11.86 -15.61 -2.29
C PHE A 20 -10.90 -16.48 -3.13
N LEU A 21 -9.68 -16.74 -2.68
CA LEU A 21 -8.70 -17.57 -3.40
C LEU A 21 -7.88 -18.37 -2.39
N GLY A 22 -8.43 -19.50 -1.92
CA GLY A 22 -7.73 -20.41 -1.02
C GLY A 22 -6.37 -20.85 -1.58
N ILE A 23 -5.36 -20.97 -0.71
CA ILE A 23 -4.06 -21.58 -1.03
C ILE A 23 -3.82 -22.73 -0.07
N ALA A 24 -3.46 -23.88 -0.64
CA ALA A 24 -2.84 -24.99 0.05
C ALA A 24 -1.52 -24.55 0.69
N LYS A 25 -1.34 -24.87 1.99
CA LYS A 25 -0.10 -24.68 2.79
C LYS A 25 1.16 -24.72 1.92
N GLY A 26 1.76 -23.56 1.71
CA GLY A 26 3.02 -23.39 1.00
C GLY A 26 3.94 -22.51 1.84
N GLN A 27 4.87 -23.18 2.52
CA GLN A 27 6.07 -22.69 3.23
C GLN A 27 6.02 -21.25 3.74
N GLU A 28 5.92 -21.14 5.07
CA GLU A 28 6.53 -20.04 5.83
C GLU A 28 7.93 -19.79 5.27
N ALA A 29 8.11 -18.61 4.68
CA ALA A 29 9.43 -18.08 4.49
C ALA A 29 10.00 -17.87 5.89
N THR A 30 10.96 -18.71 6.25
CA THR A 30 11.78 -18.55 7.44
C THR A 30 12.26 -17.10 7.48
N GLU A 31 11.81 -16.34 8.48
CA GLU A 31 12.43 -15.10 8.90
C GLU A 31 13.90 -15.43 9.19
N GLY A 32 14.76 -15.13 8.22
CA GLY A 32 16.18 -15.04 8.48
C GLY A 32 16.36 -13.91 9.48
N ILE A 33 16.90 -14.24 10.64
CA ILE A 33 17.46 -13.27 11.57
C ILE A 33 18.50 -12.47 10.79
N VAL A 34 18.14 -11.26 10.39
CA VAL A 34 19.10 -10.30 9.83
C VAL A 34 19.74 -9.62 11.02
N ASP A 35 20.86 -10.18 11.48
CA ASP A 35 21.80 -9.45 12.32
C ASP A 35 22.42 -8.34 11.46
N GLY A 36 21.79 -7.16 11.49
CA GLY A 36 22.23 -5.96 10.81
C GLY A 36 21.11 -4.93 10.70
N CYS A 37 21.43 -3.68 11.02
CA CYS A 37 20.63 -2.52 10.59
C CYS A 37 20.24 -2.69 9.12
N GLY A 38 18.99 -2.40 8.77
CA GLY A 38 18.39 -2.75 7.47
C GLY A 38 19.33 -2.58 6.27
N HIS A 39 19.25 -3.51 5.32
CA HIS A 39 20.07 -3.58 4.11
C HIS A 39 20.22 -2.18 3.49
N GLU A 40 21.44 -1.64 3.49
CA GLU A 40 21.83 -0.27 3.06
C GLU A 40 21.78 0.86 4.10
N SER A 41 22.01 0.61 5.40
CA SER A 41 22.37 1.70 6.31
C SER A 41 23.70 2.33 5.86
N GLY A 42 23.66 3.40 5.06
CA GLY A 42 24.83 4.20 4.65
C GLY A 42 25.48 4.98 5.82
N ILE A 43 25.38 4.43 7.03
CA ILE A 43 25.98 4.90 8.28
C ILE A 43 27.29 4.12 8.45
N LEU A 44 28.38 4.82 8.76
CA LEU A 44 29.68 4.17 8.90
C LEU A 44 29.69 3.24 10.13
N PRO A 45 30.45 2.14 10.09
CA PRO A 45 30.53 1.22 11.22
C PRO A 45 30.98 1.92 12.50
N GLY A 46 30.18 1.81 13.56
CA GLY A 46 30.47 2.40 14.87
C GLY A 46 30.04 3.86 15.05
N GLU A 47 29.49 4.50 14.02
CA GLU A 47 28.93 5.85 14.13
C GLU A 47 27.46 5.83 14.56
N ASP A 48 27.01 6.93 15.17
CA ASP A 48 25.59 7.16 15.40
C ASP A 48 24.94 7.72 14.14
N GLY A 49 23.63 7.57 14.04
CA GLY A 49 22.89 8.04 12.88
C GLY A 49 21.40 7.83 13.03
N PHE A 50 20.67 8.25 12.01
CA PHE A 50 19.26 7.90 11.85
C PHE A 50 19.03 7.33 10.47
N ILE A 51 18.29 6.24 10.40
CA ILE A 51 17.72 5.72 9.15
C ILE A 51 16.26 6.17 9.13
N ILE A 52 15.91 6.93 8.10
CA ILE A 52 14.60 7.56 7.97
C ILE A 52 13.89 6.98 6.77
N THR A 53 12.67 6.47 6.97
CA THR A 53 11.76 6.09 5.89
C THR A 53 10.54 7.00 5.97
N LEU A 54 10.27 7.74 4.89
CA LEU A 54 9.02 8.50 4.74
C LEU A 54 7.91 7.53 4.34
N GLU A 55 7.01 7.23 5.26
CA GLU A 55 5.90 6.32 5.00
C GLU A 55 4.82 7.07 4.22
N VAL A 56 4.72 6.75 2.92
CA VAL A 56 3.84 7.45 1.99
C VAL A 56 3.28 6.51 0.93
N LEU A 57 2.01 6.14 1.09
CA LEU A 57 1.37 5.20 0.19
C LEU A 57 1.10 5.85 -1.18
N SER A 58 2.03 5.67 -2.13
CA SER A 58 1.98 6.28 -3.47
C SER A 58 2.19 5.29 -4.63
N GLY A 59 2.24 3.98 -4.36
CA GLY A 59 2.44 2.94 -5.38
C GLY A 59 3.89 2.76 -5.87
N VAL A 60 4.84 3.46 -5.25
CA VAL A 60 6.29 3.28 -5.39
C VAL A 60 6.89 3.01 -4.00
N PRO A 61 8.12 2.47 -3.89
CA PRO A 61 8.78 2.27 -2.60
C PRO A 61 8.87 3.57 -1.81
N ASP A 62 8.67 3.47 -0.50
CA ASP A 62 8.84 4.58 0.42
C ASP A 62 10.26 5.15 0.34
N PRO A 63 10.42 6.48 0.20
CA PRO A 63 11.75 7.10 0.18
C PRO A 63 12.47 6.89 1.51
N GLN A 64 13.68 6.32 1.45
CA GLN A 64 14.53 6.10 2.63
C GLN A 64 15.89 6.77 2.50
N TRP A 65 16.36 7.48 3.53
CA TRP A 65 17.69 8.09 3.58
C TRP A 65 18.28 8.02 4.99
N THR A 66 19.56 8.36 5.11
CA THR A 66 20.27 8.40 6.39
C THR A 66 20.63 9.82 6.78
N ILE A 67 20.69 10.07 8.09
CA ILE A 67 21.25 11.28 8.69
C ILE A 67 22.48 10.85 9.48
N GLN A 68 23.66 11.24 9.00
CA GLN A 68 24.94 10.92 9.64
C GLN A 68 25.27 11.93 10.75
N GLN A 69 26.15 11.56 11.69
CA GLN A 69 26.65 12.47 12.74
C GLN A 69 27.24 13.78 12.20
N ASN A 70 27.79 13.77 11.00
CA ASN A 70 28.38 14.95 10.34
C ASN A 70 27.35 15.89 9.68
N ASP A 71 26.07 15.52 9.61
CA ASP A 71 25.01 16.39 9.08
C ASP A 71 24.83 17.58 10.04
N SER A 72 24.78 18.80 9.49
CA SER A 72 24.63 20.01 10.29
C SER A 72 23.35 20.05 11.13
N ARG A 73 22.35 19.23 10.80
CA ARG A 73 21.07 19.11 11.51
C ARG A 73 21.04 17.92 12.46
N PHE A 74 22.07 17.08 12.50
CA PHE A 74 22.08 15.86 13.31
C PHE A 74 21.78 16.15 14.79
N SER A 75 22.45 17.15 15.38
CA SER A 75 22.24 17.53 16.78
C SER A 75 20.82 18.03 17.05
N GLU A 76 20.22 18.76 16.11
CA GLU A 76 18.83 19.25 16.24
C GLU A 76 17.83 18.10 16.14
N VAL A 77 18.03 17.19 15.17
CA VAL A 77 17.23 15.96 15.03
C VAL A 77 17.32 15.13 16.30
N GLN A 78 18.52 14.90 16.83
CA GLN A 78 18.74 14.09 18.02
C GLN A 78 18.02 14.69 19.25
N ASN A 79 18.08 16.01 19.42
CA ASN A 79 17.39 16.69 20.53
C ASN A 79 15.87 16.57 20.42
N LEU A 80 15.31 16.87 19.25
CA LEU A 80 13.86 16.77 19.03
C LEU A 80 13.37 15.31 19.10
N TYR A 81 14.17 14.36 18.60
CA TYR A 81 13.86 12.93 18.63
C TYR A 81 13.83 12.37 20.04
N ARG A 82 14.76 12.76 20.92
CA ARG A 82 14.81 12.31 22.33
C ARG A 82 13.48 12.57 23.03
N ASP A 83 12.93 13.77 22.86
CA ASP A 83 11.74 14.25 23.58
C ASP A 83 10.43 14.00 22.82
N ALA A 84 10.51 13.46 21.59
CA ALA A 84 9.34 13.17 20.76
C ALA A 84 8.46 12.04 21.30
N GLU A 85 7.15 12.20 21.11
CA GLU A 85 6.16 11.13 21.21
C GLU A 85 6.45 10.08 20.12
N LYS A 86 6.65 8.82 20.54
CA LYS A 86 7.03 7.70 19.67
C LYS A 86 5.91 6.67 19.69
N HIS A 87 5.58 6.16 18.51
CA HIS A 87 4.55 5.16 18.31
C HIS A 87 5.14 3.87 17.74
N SER A 88 4.41 2.77 17.86
CA SER A 88 4.75 1.54 17.14
C SER A 88 4.58 1.76 15.63
N PRO A 89 5.44 1.17 14.77
CA PRO A 89 5.24 1.17 13.32
C PRO A 89 3.84 0.69 12.87
N GLU A 90 3.21 -0.20 13.65
CA GLU A 90 1.87 -0.71 13.36
C GLU A 90 0.75 0.32 13.56
N GLU A 91 1.02 1.39 14.33
CA GLU A 91 0.07 2.48 14.60
C GLU A 91 0.03 3.51 13.45
N ALA A 92 0.71 3.26 12.33
CA ALA A 92 0.62 4.10 11.15
C ALA A 92 -0.82 4.13 10.57
N PRO A 93 -1.38 5.32 10.28
CA PRO A 93 -2.74 5.46 9.78
C PRO A 93 -2.91 4.82 8.40
N ALA A 94 -4.05 4.19 8.14
CA ALA A 94 -4.31 3.42 6.91
C ALA A 94 -5.01 4.32 5.91
N LYS A 95 -4.26 5.27 5.40
CA LYS A 95 -4.73 6.26 4.45
C LYS A 95 -3.81 6.30 3.25
N LEU A 96 -4.33 6.78 2.12
CA LEU A 96 -3.46 7.16 1.02
C LEU A 96 -2.65 8.41 1.42
N GLY A 97 -1.44 8.52 0.88
CA GLY A 97 -0.55 9.66 1.11
C GLY A 97 0.26 9.52 2.39
N TYR A 98 0.50 10.65 3.08
CA TYR A 98 1.41 10.72 4.23
C TYR A 98 0.86 9.95 5.43
N GLU A 99 1.66 9.01 5.94
CA GLU A 99 1.35 8.18 7.12
C GLU A 99 2.27 8.49 8.32
N GLY A 100 3.49 8.99 8.07
CA GLY A 100 4.43 9.36 9.12
C GLY A 100 5.88 9.19 8.68
N PHE A 101 6.80 9.20 9.66
CA PHE A 101 8.19 8.79 9.45
C PHE A 101 8.47 7.55 10.30
N LEU A 102 9.00 6.50 9.68
CA LEU A 102 9.64 5.43 10.41
C LEU A 102 11.10 5.83 10.65
N VAL A 103 11.53 5.79 11.91
CA VAL A 103 12.84 6.25 12.34
C VAL A 103 13.52 5.13 13.11
N GLU A 104 14.71 4.74 12.64
CA GLU A 104 15.60 3.82 13.33
C GLU A 104 16.85 4.60 13.74
N GLU A 105 17.04 4.80 15.05
CA GLU A 105 18.27 5.40 15.58
C GLU A 105 19.38 4.35 15.59
N VAL A 106 20.57 4.70 15.11
CA VAL A 106 21.78 3.91 15.29
C VAL A 106 22.59 4.57 16.39
N ARG A 107 22.91 3.81 17.44
CA ARG A 107 23.72 4.29 18.57
C ARG A 107 24.83 3.32 18.86
N ASN A 108 26.08 3.79 18.89
CA ASN A 108 27.28 2.96 19.03
C ASN A 108 27.32 1.80 18.01
N GLY A 109 26.86 2.05 16.78
CA GLY A 109 26.74 1.03 15.73
C GLY A 109 25.61 0.00 15.94
N GLN A 110 24.73 0.18 16.93
CA GLN A 110 23.58 -0.70 17.17
C GLN A 110 22.27 -0.01 16.80
N CYS A 111 21.46 -0.68 15.98
CA CYS A 111 20.11 -0.25 15.68
C CYS A 111 19.21 -0.34 16.90
N GLN A 112 18.62 0.79 17.25
CA GLN A 112 17.56 0.89 18.24
C GLN A 112 16.23 0.46 17.60
N PRO A 113 15.19 0.16 18.40
CA PRO A 113 13.89 -0.22 17.86
C PRO A 113 13.33 0.82 16.89
N LEU A 114 12.82 0.35 15.75
CA LEU A 114 12.12 1.17 14.76
C LEU A 114 10.86 1.79 15.40
N VAL A 115 10.71 3.10 15.28
CA VAL A 115 9.55 3.84 15.80
C VAL A 115 8.87 4.67 14.72
N LEU A 116 7.57 4.90 14.89
CA LEU A 116 6.79 5.83 14.10
C LEU A 116 6.76 7.22 14.76
N ILE A 117 7.13 8.24 14.00
CA ILE A 117 7.01 9.65 14.34
C ILE A 117 5.89 10.26 13.49
N VAL A 118 4.79 10.63 14.15
CA VAL A 118 3.61 11.23 13.53
C VAL A 118 2.83 12.06 14.57
N GLY A 119 1.91 12.92 14.12
CA GLY A 119 1.01 13.66 15.00
C GLY A 119 1.43 15.11 15.25
N PRO A 120 0.52 15.96 15.75
CA PRO A 120 0.77 17.39 15.89
C PRO A 120 1.89 17.74 16.89
N LYS A 121 2.15 16.89 17.90
CA LYS A 121 3.19 17.15 18.91
C LYS A 121 4.61 17.00 18.38
N THR A 122 4.80 16.27 17.28
CA THR A 122 6.10 16.02 16.66
C THR A 122 6.27 16.79 15.35
N GLN A 123 5.42 17.81 15.10
CA GLN A 123 5.41 18.57 13.85
C GLN A 123 6.78 19.17 13.49
N GLN A 124 7.48 19.77 14.46
CA GLN A 124 8.80 20.35 14.23
C GLN A 124 9.81 19.29 13.80
N LEU A 125 9.81 18.13 14.48
CA LEU A 125 10.67 17.01 14.13
C LEU A 125 10.34 16.47 12.73
N GLN A 126 9.05 16.27 12.40
CA GLN A 126 8.62 15.80 11.08
C GLN A 126 9.09 16.73 9.95
N LEU A 127 8.96 18.04 10.13
CA LEU A 127 9.44 19.03 9.15
C LEU A 127 10.98 18.99 9.01
N LEU A 128 11.69 18.84 10.13
CA LEU A 128 13.15 18.74 10.13
C LEU A 128 13.63 17.47 9.44
N LEU A 129 13.03 16.32 9.74
CA LEU A 129 13.29 15.04 9.07
C LEU A 129 13.07 15.19 7.57
N LEU A 130 11.95 15.77 7.14
CA LEU A 130 11.69 15.99 5.71
C LEU A 130 12.75 16.88 5.05
N GLN A 131 13.25 17.90 5.74
CA GLN A 131 14.33 18.75 5.22
C GLN A 131 15.64 17.97 5.08
N THR A 132 15.87 16.93 5.90
CA THR A 132 17.08 16.11 5.83
C THR A 132 17.19 15.23 4.59
N SER A 133 16.10 15.06 3.83
CA SER A 133 16.13 14.29 2.60
C SER A 133 17.16 14.84 1.59
N PRO A 134 18.01 14.00 0.98
CA PRO A 134 18.90 14.43 -0.09
C PRO A 134 18.15 15.03 -1.29
N PRO A 135 18.80 15.90 -2.09
CA PRO A 135 18.20 16.43 -3.32
C PRO A 135 17.69 15.31 -4.24
N ASN A 136 16.53 15.51 -4.85
CA ASN A 136 15.86 14.56 -5.75
C ASN A 136 15.42 13.23 -5.12
N LYS A 137 15.61 13.02 -3.80
CA LYS A 137 15.13 11.80 -3.12
C LYS A 137 13.60 11.76 -3.03
N ILE A 138 12.99 12.92 -2.85
CA ILE A 138 11.54 13.10 -2.77
C ILE A 138 11.13 14.08 -3.89
N PRO A 139 10.19 13.71 -4.79
CA PRO A 139 9.67 14.64 -5.80
C PRO A 139 9.10 15.91 -5.17
N THR A 140 9.28 17.06 -5.82
CA THR A 140 8.83 18.37 -5.31
C THR A 140 7.34 18.40 -4.99
N SER A 141 6.50 17.79 -5.83
CA SER A 141 5.05 17.68 -5.60
C SER A 141 4.71 16.88 -4.34
N LEU A 142 5.39 15.74 -4.15
CA LEU A 142 5.22 14.89 -2.97
C LEU A 142 5.69 15.62 -1.70
N ASN A 143 6.84 16.29 -1.77
CA ASN A 143 7.38 17.07 -0.66
C ASN A 143 6.40 18.18 -0.22
N HIS A 144 5.75 18.86 -1.19
CA HIS A 144 4.74 19.86 -0.89
C HIS A 144 3.51 19.25 -0.18
N ILE A 145 2.98 18.14 -0.70
CA ILE A 145 1.84 17.44 -0.07
C ILE A 145 2.17 17.02 1.35
N VAL A 146 3.33 16.40 1.57
CA VAL A 146 3.77 15.96 2.90
C VAL A 146 3.92 17.14 3.86
N LYS A 147 4.50 18.27 3.41
CA LYS A 147 4.59 19.50 4.24
C LYS A 147 3.22 20.01 4.68
N GLU A 148 2.25 20.04 3.78
CA GLU A 148 0.90 20.52 4.11
C GLU A 148 0.17 19.56 5.06
N GLU A 149 0.32 18.25 4.86
CA GLU A 149 -0.24 17.24 5.78
C GLU A 149 0.36 17.36 7.20
N ILE A 150 1.68 17.52 7.32
CA ILE A 150 2.37 17.76 8.60
C ILE A 150 1.88 19.06 9.26
N ARG A 151 1.72 20.13 8.46
CA ARG A 151 1.24 21.43 8.95
C ARG A 151 -0.19 21.39 9.44
N SER A 152 -1.04 20.62 8.77
CA SER A 152 -2.44 20.46 9.15
C SER A 152 -2.62 19.80 10.53
N GLY A 153 -1.67 18.97 10.97
CA GLY A 153 -1.75 18.21 12.23
C GLY A 153 -2.86 17.15 12.25
N ASN A 154 -3.46 16.85 11.11
CA ASN A 154 -4.59 15.91 10.99
C ASN A 154 -4.15 14.44 10.93
N VAL A 155 -2.90 14.17 10.57
CA VAL A 155 -2.35 12.81 10.53
C VAL A 155 -1.85 12.42 11.92
N LYS A 156 -2.37 11.32 12.47
CA LYS A 156 -2.11 10.86 13.83
C LYS A 156 -1.93 9.34 13.85
N ALA A 157 -1.26 8.85 14.88
CA ALA A 157 -1.16 7.42 15.15
C ALA A 157 -2.56 6.83 15.43
N GLU A 158 -2.82 5.66 14.87
CA GLU A 158 -4.06 4.91 14.99
C GLU A 158 -3.81 3.60 15.71
N LYS A 159 -4.35 3.47 16.93
CA LYS A 159 -4.42 2.18 17.62
C LYS A 159 -5.45 1.30 16.93
N ARG A 160 -5.00 0.42 16.04
CA ARG A 160 -5.90 -0.55 15.42
C ARG A 160 -6.13 -1.75 16.32
N SER A 161 -7.37 -2.25 16.30
CA SER A 161 -7.69 -3.60 16.78
C SER A 161 -7.27 -4.70 15.78
N ARG A 162 -6.78 -4.33 14.60
CA ARG A 162 -6.38 -5.24 13.51
C ARG A 162 -5.03 -4.83 12.93
N VAL A 163 -4.15 -5.81 12.79
CA VAL A 163 -2.80 -5.69 12.18
C VAL A 163 -2.88 -4.94 10.84
N LYS A 164 -1.98 -3.95 10.63
CA LYS A 164 -1.81 -3.27 9.34
C LYS A 164 -1.56 -4.33 8.27
N ARG A 165 -2.44 -4.43 7.27
CA ARG A 165 -2.17 -5.25 6.09
C ARG A 165 -1.09 -4.54 5.28
N TYR A 166 0.15 -4.97 5.44
CA TYR A 166 1.23 -4.46 4.62
C TYR A 166 0.96 -4.78 3.17
N ALA A 167 1.14 -3.79 2.30
CA ALA A 167 1.24 -4.07 0.88
C ALA A 167 2.39 -5.08 0.69
N PRO A 168 2.22 -6.11 -0.16
CA PRO A 168 3.28 -7.04 -0.45
C PRO A 168 4.52 -6.27 -0.95
N PRO A 169 5.75 -6.77 -0.70
CA PRO A 169 6.97 -6.08 -1.12
C PRO A 169 6.92 -5.64 -2.57
N TYR A 170 7.29 -4.38 -2.83
CA TYR A 170 7.25 -3.80 -4.17
C TYR A 170 8.19 -4.58 -5.11
N ASN A 171 7.60 -5.30 -6.07
CA ASN A 171 8.35 -6.06 -7.06
C ASN A 171 7.84 -5.76 -8.48
N PRO A 172 8.23 -4.60 -9.06
CA PRO A 172 7.77 -4.19 -10.37
C PRO A 172 8.28 -5.14 -11.44
N SER A 173 9.42 -5.80 -11.24
CA SER A 173 9.97 -6.76 -12.21
C SER A 173 9.07 -8.00 -12.40
N LYS A 174 8.34 -8.40 -11.35
CA LYS A 174 7.37 -9.50 -11.41
C LYS A 174 6.27 -9.21 -12.44
N TRP A 175 5.86 -7.95 -12.55
CA TRP A 175 4.72 -7.49 -13.35
C TRP A 175 5.11 -6.77 -14.66
N ASN A 176 6.22 -6.04 -14.68
CA ASN A 176 6.57 -5.06 -15.72
C ASN A 176 7.86 -5.39 -16.49
N ARG A 177 8.54 -6.52 -16.19
CA ARG A 177 9.84 -6.83 -16.82
C ARG A 177 9.81 -7.15 -18.32
N SER A 178 8.66 -7.49 -18.90
CA SER A 178 8.57 -7.78 -20.33
C SER A 178 7.24 -7.36 -20.93
N VAL A 179 7.25 -7.01 -22.22
CA VAL A 179 6.05 -6.64 -22.99
C VAL A 179 4.95 -7.70 -22.85
N ARG A 180 5.32 -8.99 -22.89
CA ARG A 180 4.34 -10.08 -22.70
C ARG A 180 3.69 -10.05 -21.31
N ARG A 181 4.44 -9.69 -20.25
CA ARG A 181 3.89 -9.57 -18.89
C ARG A 181 3.02 -8.33 -18.77
N ILE A 182 3.43 -7.20 -19.34
CA ILE A 182 2.67 -5.96 -19.36
C ILE A 182 1.31 -6.17 -20.05
N LEU A 183 1.30 -6.79 -21.24
CA LEU A 183 0.08 -7.07 -22.00
C LEU A 183 -0.85 -8.11 -21.36
N ARG A 184 -0.34 -8.92 -20.44
CA ARG A 184 -1.08 -9.99 -19.76
C ARG A 184 -1.07 -9.81 -18.25
N ASN A 185 -0.93 -8.56 -17.81
CA ASN A 185 -0.94 -8.21 -16.40
C ASN A 185 -2.39 -8.18 -15.91
N ASN A 186 -2.80 -9.26 -15.24
CA ASN A 186 -4.13 -9.43 -14.68
C ASN A 186 -4.29 -8.83 -13.27
N CYS A 187 -3.22 -8.29 -12.65
CA CYS A 187 -3.26 -7.82 -11.26
C CYS A 187 -4.27 -6.70 -11.05
N TYR A 188 -4.49 -5.87 -12.06
CA TYR A 188 -5.41 -4.72 -11.98
C TYR A 188 -6.88 -5.12 -11.90
N ASN A 189 -7.28 -6.24 -12.50
CA ASN A 189 -8.70 -6.62 -12.52
C ASN A 189 -9.12 -7.49 -11.33
N TYR A 190 -8.17 -8.11 -10.65
CA TYR A 190 -8.43 -8.97 -9.50
C TYR A 190 -7.81 -8.45 -8.20
N ALA A 191 -7.16 -7.29 -8.22
CA ALA A 191 -6.33 -6.77 -7.13
C ALA A 191 -5.41 -7.84 -6.50
N SER A 192 -4.97 -8.83 -7.29
CA SER A 192 -4.33 -10.05 -6.79
C SER A 192 -2.84 -10.09 -7.13
N THR A 193 -2.05 -10.65 -6.21
CA THR A 193 -0.63 -10.94 -6.43
C THR A 193 -0.39 -12.22 -7.25
N LYS A 194 -1.45 -12.96 -7.61
CA LYS A 194 -1.41 -14.16 -8.45
C LYS A 194 -1.50 -13.80 -9.94
N ARG A 195 -0.43 -14.10 -10.67
CA ARG A 195 -0.33 -13.83 -12.11
C ARG A 195 -0.82 -15.03 -12.92
N THR A 196 -1.89 -14.87 -13.67
CA THR A 196 -2.40 -15.91 -14.59
C THR A 196 -1.72 -15.90 -15.96
N ASN A 197 -0.93 -14.86 -16.27
CA ASN A 197 -0.29 -14.65 -17.57
C ASN A 197 -1.29 -14.64 -18.75
N THR A 198 -2.51 -14.17 -18.52
CA THR A 198 -3.56 -13.99 -19.53
C THR A 198 -4.03 -12.54 -19.55
N PHE A 199 -4.69 -12.12 -20.64
CA PHE A 199 -5.39 -10.84 -20.65
C PHE A 199 -6.39 -10.78 -19.48
N ALA A 200 -6.55 -9.59 -18.91
CA ALA A 200 -7.31 -9.36 -17.69
C ALA A 200 -8.82 -9.48 -17.96
N GLN A 201 -9.31 -10.71 -18.10
CA GLN A 201 -10.70 -11.01 -18.37
C GLN A 201 -11.08 -12.25 -17.55
N PRO A 202 -12.24 -12.23 -16.87
CA PRO A 202 -12.75 -13.41 -16.20
C PRO A 202 -12.74 -14.67 -17.03
N GLY A 203 -12.24 -15.74 -16.43
CA GLY A 203 -12.21 -17.10 -16.93
C GLY A 203 -11.13 -17.36 -17.98
N ARG A 204 -10.32 -16.35 -18.31
CA ARG A 204 -9.34 -16.48 -19.40
C ARG A 204 -8.13 -17.33 -18.98
N ALA A 205 -7.80 -17.38 -17.69
CA ALA A 205 -6.74 -18.25 -17.18
C ALA A 205 -7.10 -19.73 -17.28
N THR A 206 -8.41 -20.01 -17.24
CA THR A 206 -8.96 -21.37 -17.16
C THR A 206 -9.74 -21.78 -18.40
N ASN A 207 -9.56 -21.06 -19.52
CA ASN A 207 -10.24 -21.31 -20.80
C ASN A 207 -11.78 -21.32 -20.70
N ARG A 208 -12.34 -20.54 -19.77
CA ARG A 208 -13.78 -20.29 -19.59
C ARG A 208 -14.11 -18.79 -19.70
N PRO A 209 -13.68 -18.12 -20.79
CA PRO A 209 -13.84 -16.67 -20.92
C PRO A 209 -15.31 -16.28 -20.94
N LEU A 210 -15.57 -15.00 -20.60
CA LEU A 210 -16.89 -14.40 -20.79
C LEU A 210 -17.40 -14.59 -22.23
N PRO A 211 -18.68 -14.96 -22.42
CA PRO A 211 -19.31 -14.98 -23.74
C PRO A 211 -19.45 -13.57 -24.34
N ARG A 212 -19.72 -13.50 -25.66
CA ARG A 212 -19.82 -12.22 -26.40
C ARG A 212 -20.87 -11.28 -25.81
N LEU A 213 -21.99 -11.84 -25.37
CA LEU A 213 -22.99 -11.16 -24.56
C LEU A 213 -22.99 -11.89 -23.22
N PHE A 214 -22.78 -11.15 -22.14
CA PHE A 214 -22.61 -11.74 -20.82
C PHE A 214 -23.38 -10.94 -19.76
N THR A 215 -23.71 -11.62 -18.68
CA THR A 215 -24.42 -11.09 -17.51
C THR A 215 -23.47 -11.05 -16.31
N GLY A 216 -23.95 -10.48 -15.19
CA GLY A 216 -23.24 -10.60 -13.91
C GLY A 216 -23.02 -12.06 -13.48
N ALA A 217 -23.93 -12.98 -13.81
CA ALA A 217 -23.79 -14.40 -13.50
C ALA A 217 -22.71 -15.10 -14.35
N ASP A 218 -22.51 -14.66 -15.59
CA ASP A 218 -21.38 -15.11 -16.41
C ASP A 218 -20.06 -14.60 -15.85
N ALA A 219 -20.00 -13.32 -15.47
CA ALA A 219 -18.82 -12.73 -14.84
C ALA A 219 -18.44 -13.48 -13.56
N ARG A 220 -19.43 -13.78 -12.70
CA ARG A 220 -19.23 -14.62 -11.51
C ARG A 220 -18.62 -15.97 -11.85
N ARG A 221 -19.24 -16.75 -12.74
CA ARG A 221 -18.77 -18.12 -13.09
C ARG A 221 -17.35 -18.11 -13.65
N SER A 222 -17.06 -17.16 -14.53
CA SER A 222 -15.73 -17.01 -15.12
C SER A 222 -14.69 -16.54 -14.10
N SER A 223 -15.06 -15.67 -13.16
CA SER A 223 -14.17 -15.29 -12.06
C SER A 223 -13.91 -16.47 -11.12
N GLU A 224 -14.95 -17.22 -10.75
CA GLU A 224 -14.82 -18.41 -9.91
C GLU A 224 -13.90 -19.47 -10.55
N SER A 225 -13.95 -19.61 -11.88
CA SER A 225 -13.04 -20.53 -12.57
C SER A 225 -11.58 -20.07 -12.52
N ASP A 226 -11.30 -18.77 -12.51
CA ASP A 226 -9.96 -18.23 -12.26
C ASP A 226 -9.52 -18.35 -10.78
N GLY A 227 -10.37 -18.96 -9.94
CA GLY A 227 -10.11 -19.34 -8.56
C GLY A 227 -10.73 -18.40 -7.54
N CYS A 228 -11.45 -17.36 -7.97
CA CYS A 228 -12.29 -16.57 -7.09
C CYS A 228 -13.34 -17.43 -6.36
N VAL A 229 -13.86 -16.93 -5.26
CA VAL A 229 -15.00 -17.51 -4.56
C VAL A 229 -16.00 -16.39 -4.28
N PHE A 230 -17.27 -16.65 -4.50
CA PHE A 230 -18.32 -15.65 -4.36
C PHE A 230 -18.67 -15.36 -2.89
N VAL A 231 -18.84 -14.08 -2.56
CA VAL A 231 -19.41 -13.61 -1.29
C VAL A 231 -20.68 -12.81 -1.60
N THR A 232 -21.73 -13.00 -0.80
CA THR A 232 -22.89 -12.11 -0.82
C THR A 232 -22.51 -10.76 -0.22
N ALA A 233 -22.80 -9.66 -0.94
CA ALA A 233 -22.54 -8.32 -0.44
C ALA A 233 -23.49 -7.96 0.72
N GLU A 234 -22.92 -7.47 1.81
CA GLU A 234 -23.67 -6.95 2.96
C GLU A 234 -23.54 -5.42 3.04
N THR A 235 -24.43 -4.77 3.80
CA THR A 235 -24.41 -3.31 3.99
C THR A 235 -23.09 -2.83 4.58
N ASN A 236 -22.47 -3.65 5.44
CA ASN A 236 -21.16 -3.42 6.02
C ASN A 236 -20.33 -4.69 5.85
N MET A 237 -19.25 -4.63 5.09
CA MET A 237 -18.31 -5.74 4.96
C MET A 237 -16.96 -5.35 5.55
N SER A 238 -16.40 -6.25 6.35
CA SER A 238 -14.99 -6.19 6.72
C SER A 238 -14.16 -6.95 5.69
N ALA A 239 -13.02 -6.40 5.31
CA ALA A 239 -12.07 -7.16 4.52
C ALA A 239 -11.57 -8.39 5.33
N PRO A 240 -11.43 -9.58 4.70
CA PRO A 240 -11.08 -10.84 5.37
C PRO A 240 -9.71 -10.77 6.05
N SER A 241 -9.43 -11.64 7.02
CA SER A 241 -8.11 -11.71 7.66
C SER A 241 -7.05 -12.35 6.75
N GLY A 242 -5.77 -12.08 6.99
CA GLY A 242 -4.66 -12.68 6.24
C GLY A 242 -4.46 -12.06 4.84
N ASP A 243 -3.94 -12.88 3.91
CA ASP A 243 -3.55 -12.47 2.56
C ASP A 243 -4.73 -12.34 1.57
N GLU A 244 -5.95 -12.31 2.09
CA GLU A 244 -7.18 -12.19 1.31
C GLU A 244 -7.64 -10.73 1.24
N HIS A 245 -8.31 -10.37 0.15
CA HIS A 245 -8.87 -9.05 -0.05
C HIS A 245 -10.22 -9.13 -0.76
N LEU A 246 -11.07 -8.13 -0.54
CA LEU A 246 -12.33 -8.00 -1.24
C LEU A 246 -12.11 -7.28 -2.57
N VAL A 247 -12.64 -7.84 -3.65
CA VAL A 247 -12.68 -7.23 -4.99
C VAL A 247 -14.13 -7.05 -5.37
N ALA A 248 -14.47 -5.91 -5.97
CA ALA A 248 -15.79 -5.69 -6.55
C ALA A 248 -15.68 -5.65 -8.08
N LEU A 249 -16.29 -6.62 -8.76
CA LEU A 249 -16.43 -6.61 -10.21
C LEU A 249 -17.77 -6.00 -10.61
N PHE A 250 -17.74 -5.00 -11.49
CA PHE A 250 -18.93 -4.34 -12.02
C PHE A 250 -19.11 -4.69 -13.50
N VAL A 251 -20.33 -5.07 -13.87
CA VAL A 251 -20.70 -5.29 -15.27
C VAL A 251 -21.72 -4.23 -15.67
N SER A 252 -21.33 -3.35 -16.59
CA SER A 252 -22.28 -2.46 -17.26
C SER A 252 -22.70 -3.10 -18.57
N ALA A 253 -23.94 -3.57 -18.64
CA ALA A 253 -24.55 -3.94 -19.90
C ALA A 253 -25.02 -2.66 -20.60
N SER A 254 -24.29 -2.22 -21.63
CA SER A 254 -24.83 -1.22 -22.56
C SER A 254 -26.06 -1.83 -23.25
N LYS A 255 -27.21 -1.16 -23.12
CA LYS A 255 -28.37 -1.45 -23.96
C LYS A 255 -28.20 -0.80 -25.32
#